data_AF-A0A8T5ZNZ7-F1
#
_entry.id   AF-A0A8T5ZNZ7-F1
#
_cell.length_a   1.000
_cell.length_b   1.000
_cell.length_c   1.000
_cell.angle_alpha   90.00
_cell.angle_beta   90.00
_cell.angle_gamma   90.00
#
_symmetry.space_group_name_H-M   'P 1'
#
loop_
_entity.id
_entity.type
_entity.pdbx_description
1 polymer ?
#
loop_
_entity_poly.entity_id
_entity_poly.type
_entity_poly.pdbx_seq_one_letter_code
_entity_poly.pdbx_strand_id
1 'polypeptide(L)' 'MMNDGKQQSTFLFHDYETFGTHPALDRPAQFAAIRTDSEFNVIGEPEVFYCKPA' A
#
# COMPACT_ATOMS: atom_id res chain seq x y z
N MET A 1 18.34 4.02 26.90
CA MET A 1 17.98 2.78 26.20
C MET A 1 18.39 3.01 24.75
N MET A 2 19.39 2.28 24.26
CA MET A 2 20.02 2.54 22.96
C MET A 2 19.01 2.40 21.81
N ASN A 3 18.90 3.45 21.00
CA ASN A 3 18.16 3.46 19.76
C ASN A 3 19.14 2.94 18.68
N ASP A 4 19.27 1.63 18.56
CA ASP A 4 20.05 1.02 17.48
C ASP A 4 19.25 1.18 16.17
N GLY A 5 19.50 2.29 15.48
CA GLY A 5 18.79 2.77 14.28
C GLY A 5 18.93 1.90 13.04
N LYS A 6 18.66 0.60 13.14
CA LYS A 6 18.44 -0.28 12.00
C LYS A 6 16.96 -0.20 11.65
N GLN A 7 16.62 0.61 10.65
CA GLN A 7 15.31 0.52 10.01
C GLN A 7 15.15 -0.91 9.48
N GLN A 8 14.24 -1.67 10.08
CA GLN A 8 13.93 -3.01 9.62
C GLN A 8 13.17 -2.90 8.30
N SER A 9 13.62 -3.63 7.27
CA SER A 9 12.93 -3.66 5.98
C SER A 9 11.50 -4.17 6.18
N THR A 10 10.55 -3.49 5.54
CA THR A 10 9.13 -3.86 5.55
C THR A 10 8.66 -4.04 4.11
N PHE A 11 7.57 -4.79 3.94
CA PHE A 11 6.90 -4.92 2.64
C PHE A 11 5.60 -4.12 2.67
N LEU A 12 5.28 -3.48 1.56
CA LEU A 12 3.96 -2.90 1.34
C LEU A 12 3.27 -3.70 0.25
N PHE A 13 2.35 -4.57 0.64
CA PHE A 13 1.46 -5.24 -0.29
C PHE A 13 0.36 -4.26 -0.66
N HIS A 14 0.12 -4.07 -1.95
CA HIS A 14 -0.89 -3.14 -2.42
C HIS A 14 -1.63 -3.70 -3.62
N ASP A 15 -2.82 -3.17 -3.84
CA ASP A 15 -3.65 -3.45 -5.01
C ASP A 15 -4.36 -2.18 -5.49
N TYR A 16 -4.68 -2.15 -6.78
CA TYR A 16 -5.42 -1.08 -7.42
C TYR A 16 -6.69 -1.62 -8.05
N GLU A 17 -7.81 -0.97 -7.75
CA GLU A 17 -9.00 -1.04 -8.57
C GLU A 17 -9.00 0.17 -9.51
N THR A 18 -9.25 -0.05 -10.80
CA THR A 18 -9.17 0.98 -11.83
C THR A 18 -10.50 1.10 -12.59
N PHE A 19 -10.73 2.23 -13.24
CA PHE A 19 -11.94 2.41 -14.07
C PHE A 19 -11.88 1.67 -15.42
N GLY A 20 -10.79 0.96 -15.69
CA GLY A 20 -10.56 0.16 -16.90
C GLY A 20 -9.18 -0.51 -16.87
N THR A 21 -8.89 -1.35 -17.85
CA THR A 21 -7.71 -2.22 -17.84
C THR A 21 -6.48 -1.63 -18.54
N HIS A 22 -6.58 -0.43 -19.11
CA HIS A 22 -5.51 0.22 -19.88
C HIS A 22 -4.71 1.17 -18.97
N PRO A 23 -3.53 0.80 -18.45
CA PRO A 23 -2.88 1.55 -17.37
C PRO A 23 -2.43 2.97 -17.76
N ALA A 24 -2.23 3.21 -19.07
CA ALA A 24 -1.85 4.51 -19.58
C ALA A 24 -3.04 5.50 -19.72
N LEU A 25 -4.28 5.00 -19.72
CA LEU A 25 -5.49 5.79 -20.00
C LEU A 25 -6.47 5.79 -18.83
N ASP A 26 -6.64 4.63 -18.19
CA ASP A 26 -7.64 4.42 -17.15
C ASP A 26 -7.08 4.80 -15.78
N ARG A 27 -7.83 5.64 -15.07
CA ARG A 27 -7.44 6.17 -13.76
C ARG A 27 -7.74 5.16 -12.65
N PRO A 28 -7.00 5.20 -11.53
CA PRO A 28 -7.36 4.44 -10.33
C PRO A 28 -8.72 4.90 -9.80
N ALA A 29 -9.51 3.94 -9.36
CA ALA A 29 -10.75 4.12 -8.61
C ALA A 29 -10.49 3.96 -7.10
N GLN A 30 -9.62 3.02 -6.72
CA GLN A 30 -9.22 2.75 -5.34
C GLN A 30 -7.75 2.32 -5.27
N PHE A 31 -7.10 2.66 -4.16
CA PHE A 31 -5.86 2.03 -3.70
C PHE A 31 -6.10 1.38 -2.35
N ALA A 32 -5.63 0.14 -2.18
CA ALA A 32 -5.62 -0.56 -0.90
C ALA A 32 -4.22 -1.09 -0.61
N ALA A 33 -3.74 -0.99 0.63
CA ALA A 33 -2.46 -1.55 1.03
C ALA A 33 -2.40 -2.03 2.48
N ILE A 34 -1.53 -3.02 2.71
CA ILE A 34 -1.19 -3.57 4.01
C ILE A 34 0.33 -3.65 4.10
N ARG A 35 0.89 -3.16 5.21
CA ARG A 35 2.32 -3.27 5.50
C ARG A 35 2.58 -4.50 6.35
N THR A 36 3.68 -5.20 6.08
CA THR A 36 4.16 -6.31 6.90
C THR A 36 5.61 -6.13 7.30
N ASP A 37 6.01 -6.82 8.38
CA ASP A 37 7.42 -7.08 8.66
C ASP A 37 7.98 -8.15 7.69
N SER A 38 9.24 -8.56 7.94
CA SER A 38 9.94 -9.56 7.14
C SER A 38 9.43 -10.99 7.31
N GLU A 39 8.59 -11.25 8.32
CA GLU A 39 7.96 -12.55 8.59
C GLU A 39 6.51 -12.58 8.09
N PHE A 40 6.08 -11.55 7.36
CA PHE A 40 4.73 -11.34 6.84
C PHE A 40 3.65 -11.15 7.91
N ASN A 41 4.04 -10.73 9.13
CA ASN A 41 3.07 -10.26 10.11
C ASN A 41 2.62 -8.85 9.72
N VAL A 42 1.32 -8.59 9.74
CA VAL A 42 0.76 -7.26 9.46
C VAL A 42 1.20 -6.27 10.54
N ILE A 43 1.67 -5.10 10.11
CA ILE A 43 2.08 -4.01 11.00
C ILE A 43 1.39 -2.71 10.60
N GLY A 44 0.86 -1.99 11.59
CA GLY A 44 0.11 -0.76 11.38
C GLY A 44 -1.31 -1.00 10.85
N GLU A 45 -2.01 0.10 10.59
CA GLU A 45 -3.37 0.07 10.06
C GLU A 45 -3.37 -0.06 8.53
N PRO A 46 -4.36 -0.76 7.93
CA PRO A 46 -4.54 -0.80 6.48
C PRO A 46 -4.77 0.60 5.88
N GLU A 47 -4.23 0.82 4.69
CA GLU A 47 -4.43 2.05 3.92
C GLU A 47 -5.50 1.81 2.86
N VAL A 48 -6.56 2.64 2.86
CA VAL A 48 -7.64 2.58 1.85
C VAL A 48 -7.96 3.99 1.37
N PHE A 49 -7.74 4.24 0.08
CA PHE A 49 -8.04 5.52 -0.55
C PHE A 49 -8.96 5.36 -1.74
N TYR A 50 -9.98 6.21 -1.83
CA TYR A 50 -10.88 6.28 -2.98
C TYR A 50 -10.57 7.50 -3.83
N CYS A 51 -10.43 7.30 -5.13
CA CYS A 51 -10.19 8.37 -6.10
C CYS A 51 -11.51 8.86 -6.66
N LYS A 52 -11.88 10.11 -6.36
CA LYS A 52 -13.02 10.77 -7.00
C LYS A 52 -12.68 11.05 -8.48
N PRO A 53 -13.50 10.59 -9.44
CA PRO A 53 -13.35 10.97 -10.84
C PRO A 53 -13.40 12.49 -11.02
N ALA A 54 -12.60 13.02 -11.94
CA ALA A 54 -12.58 14.44 -12.30
C ALA A 54 -13.86 14.86 -13.04
#